data_AF-A0AAV6Y114-F1
#
_entry.id   AF-A0AAV6Y114-F1
#
_cell.length_a   1.000
_cell.length_b   1.000
_cell.length_c   1.000
_cell.angle_alpha   90.00
_cell.angle_beta   90.00
_cell.angle_gamma   90.00
#
_symmetry.space_group_name_H-M   'P 1'
#
loop_
_entity.id
_entity.type
_entity.pdbx_description
1 polymer ?
#
loop_
_entity_poly.entity_id
_entity_poly.type
_entity_poly.pdbx_seq_one_letter_code
_entity_poly.pdbx_strand_id
1 'polypeptide(L)'
;MCLDMMFTNQECRFIRSHWCLLIFCHLGGSINSETKAPCMLLLDSLHAMGPLRLEPLIRRFVSDIYDTEDRVEDKYLIQEIPLLVPKVPQQRNGHECGVFVLYYANLFLESAPENFSVTKAEGFPYFMNEDWFTEEELEEFYEKLESIGTESSDSEESVSSECSSNSDDICRIIRI
;
A
#
# COMPACT_ATOMS: atom_id res chain seq x y z
N MET A 1 9.22 12.95 -3.76
CA MET A 1 8.17 12.11 -3.15
C MET A 1 8.89 11.16 -2.22
N CYS A 2 8.45 11.01 -0.97
CA CYS A 2 8.92 9.90 -0.13
C CYS A 2 7.75 8.93 -0.11
N LEU A 3 7.92 7.81 -0.80
CA LEU A 3 6.92 6.78 -0.95
C LEU A 3 7.32 5.64 -0.03
N ASP A 4 6.69 5.58 1.14
CA ASP A 4 6.76 4.40 1.99
C ASP A 4 5.55 3.53 1.62
N MET A 5 5.80 2.34 1.09
CA MET A 5 4.77 1.33 0.82
C MET A 5 4.82 0.22 1.88
N MET A 6 3.70 -0.02 2.54
CA MET A 6 3.55 -1.10 3.52
C MET A 6 2.58 -2.16 2.99
N PHE A 7 3.07 -3.40 3.02
CA PHE A 7 2.32 -4.60 2.73
C PHE A 7 1.92 -5.22 4.07
N THR A 8 0.62 -5.31 4.37
CA THR A 8 0.16 -6.03 5.57
C THR A 8 -0.39 -7.39 5.17
N ASN A 9 0.02 -8.45 5.89
CA ASN A 9 -0.56 -9.79 5.79
C ASN A 9 -1.54 -9.93 6.96
N GLN A 10 -2.84 -9.87 6.71
CA GLN A 10 -3.82 -10.11 7.77
C GLN A 10 -4.19 -11.59 7.86
N GLU A 11 -3.97 -12.22 9.01
CA GLU A 11 -4.64 -13.48 9.35
C GLU A 11 -6.10 -13.21 9.75
N CYS A 12 -6.99 -13.27 8.77
CA CYS A 12 -8.44 -13.31 9.02
C CYS A 12 -8.86 -14.78 9.15
N ARG A 13 -9.56 -15.17 10.24
CA ARG A 13 -9.97 -16.57 10.54
C ARG A 13 -10.77 -17.30 9.44
N PHE A 14 -11.09 -16.64 8.33
CA PHE A 14 -11.85 -17.18 7.19
C PHE A 14 -11.23 -16.88 5.80
N ILE A 15 -10.11 -16.15 5.71
CA ILE A 15 -9.44 -15.81 4.45
C ILE A 15 -7.95 -16.14 4.64
N ARG A 16 -7.36 -16.93 3.72
CA ARG A 16 -5.89 -17.11 3.65
C ARG A 16 -5.21 -15.71 3.61
N SER A 17 -3.94 -15.61 3.99
CA SER A 17 -3.15 -14.35 3.96
C SER A 17 -3.62 -13.33 2.92
N HIS A 18 -4.11 -12.17 3.38
CA HIS A 18 -4.59 -11.09 2.54
C HIS A 18 -3.60 -9.93 2.53
N TRP A 19 -3.28 -9.40 1.35
CA TRP A 19 -2.38 -8.28 1.15
C TRP A 19 -3.14 -7.01 0.80
N CYS A 20 -2.83 -5.92 1.51
CA CYS A 20 -3.25 -4.56 1.16
C CYS A 20 -2.03 -3.65 0.98
N LEU A 21 -2.23 -2.55 0.26
CA LEU A 21 -1.21 -1.54 0.01
C LEU A 21 -1.49 -0.29 0.83
N LEU A 22 -0.58 0.07 1.72
CA LEU A 22 -0.61 1.34 2.42
C LEU A 22 0.50 2.26 1.87
N ILE A 23 0.12 3.43 1.39
CA ILE A 23 1.01 4.44 0.82
C ILE A 23 1.04 5.64 1.75
N PHE A 24 2.23 6.08 2.12
CA PHE A 24 2.42 7.32 2.84
C PHE A 24 2.83 8.44 1.89
N CYS A 25 2.06 9.53 1.86
CA CYS A 25 2.35 10.70 1.04
C CYS A 25 2.81 11.85 1.94
N HIS A 26 3.90 12.51 1.55
CA HIS A 26 4.40 13.75 2.17
C HIS A 26 4.57 13.67 3.71
N LEU A 27 4.97 12.52 4.27
CA LEU A 27 5.26 12.41 5.70
C LEU A 27 6.35 13.41 6.13
N GLY A 28 6.12 14.11 7.25
CA GLY A 28 6.93 15.24 7.73
C GLY A 28 6.71 16.55 7.00
N GLY A 29 5.81 16.56 6.01
CA GLY A 29 5.29 17.80 5.44
C GLY A 29 4.42 18.56 6.44
N SER A 30 4.25 19.86 6.19
CA SER A 30 3.32 20.68 6.99
C SER A 30 1.88 20.25 6.73
N ILE A 31 1.13 19.97 7.80
CA ILE A 31 -0.29 19.60 7.71
C ILE A 31 -1.16 20.69 7.05
N ASN A 32 -0.74 21.94 7.17
CA ASN A 32 -1.41 23.10 6.59
C ASN A 32 -0.95 23.40 5.15
N SER A 33 -0.15 22.52 4.53
CA SER A 33 0.29 22.72 3.16
C SER A 33 -0.86 22.50 2.17
N GLU A 34 -1.12 23.46 1.31
CA GLU A 34 -2.13 23.31 0.25
C GLU A 34 -1.71 22.33 -0.85
N THR A 35 -0.41 22.10 -1.02
CA THR A 35 0.15 21.33 -2.15
C THR A 35 0.89 20.05 -1.75
N LYS A 36 1.29 19.91 -0.48
CA LYS A 36 2.07 18.78 0.05
C LYS A 36 1.64 18.40 1.46
N ALA A 37 0.32 18.39 1.71
CA ALA A 37 -0.21 17.92 2.97
C ALA A 37 0.08 16.41 3.14
N PRO A 38 0.54 15.96 4.32
CA PRO A 38 0.70 14.55 4.62
C PRO A 38 -0.65 13.83 4.53
N CYS A 39 -0.66 12.61 4.00
CA CYS A 39 -1.81 11.71 4.05
C CYS A 39 -1.38 10.25 3.90
N MET A 40 -2.28 9.33 4.25
CA MET A 40 -2.11 7.89 4.14
C MET A 40 -3.21 7.34 3.21
N LEU A 41 -2.83 6.47 2.28
CA LEU A 41 -3.76 5.83 1.33
C LEU A 41 -3.73 4.32 1.56
N LEU A 42 -4.87 3.73 1.89
CA LEU A 42 -5.01 2.29 2.08
C LEU A 42 -5.84 1.71 0.93
N LEU A 43 -5.18 0.97 0.05
CA LEU A 43 -5.77 0.31 -1.11
C LEU A 43 -5.93 -1.18 -0.82
N ASP A 44 -7.17 -1.66 -0.97
CA ASP A 44 -7.56 -3.04 -0.66
C ASP A 44 -8.46 -3.57 -1.79
N SER A 45 -8.05 -4.67 -2.41
CA SER A 45 -8.76 -5.31 -3.52
C SER A 45 -9.87 -6.29 -3.08
N LEU A 46 -9.98 -6.62 -1.80
CA LEU A 46 -11.05 -7.47 -1.25
C LEU A 46 -12.10 -6.70 -0.46
N HIS A 47 -11.86 -5.41 -0.19
CA HIS A 47 -12.66 -4.63 0.74
C HIS A 47 -12.85 -5.37 2.09
N ALA A 48 -11.81 -6.07 2.54
CA ALA A 48 -11.92 -7.08 3.58
C ALA A 48 -12.16 -6.42 4.93
N MET A 49 -13.33 -6.70 5.52
CA MET A 49 -13.70 -6.38 6.92
C MET A 49 -13.19 -5.02 7.45
N GLY A 50 -13.53 -3.92 6.77
CA GLY A 50 -13.42 -2.58 7.34
C GLY A 50 -11.98 -2.09 7.45
N PRO A 51 -11.44 -1.40 6.42
CA PRO A 51 -10.08 -0.86 6.42
C PRO A 51 -9.74 0.02 7.64
N LEU A 52 -10.73 0.61 8.30
CA LEU A 52 -10.58 1.36 9.56
C LEU A 52 -10.15 0.51 10.76
N ARG A 53 -10.33 -0.83 10.72
CA ARG A 53 -9.85 -1.71 11.80
C ARG A 53 -8.33 -1.71 11.91
N LEU A 54 -7.65 -1.45 10.79
CA LEU A 54 -6.19 -1.29 10.75
C LEU A 54 -5.72 0.07 11.22
N GLU A 55 -6.61 1.07 11.31
CA GLU A 55 -6.21 2.43 11.60
C GLU A 55 -5.39 2.55 12.90
N PRO A 56 -5.76 1.93 14.05
CA PRO A 56 -4.94 2.03 15.25
C PRO A 56 -3.51 1.49 15.08
N LEU A 57 -3.35 0.41 14.29
CA LEU A 57 -2.03 -0.18 14.00
C LEU A 57 -1.23 0.71 13.06
N ILE A 58 -1.86 1.24 12.02
CA ILE A 58 -1.26 2.19 11.09
C ILE A 58 -0.78 3.44 11.83
N ARG A 59 -1.61 4.00 12.71
CA ARG A 59 -1.26 5.19 13.51
C ARG A 59 -0.06 4.94 14.41
N ARG A 60 -0.02 3.78 15.07
CA ARG A 60 1.13 3.38 15.88
C ARG A 60 2.38 3.26 15.02
N PHE A 61 2.29 2.61 13.88
CA PHE A 61 3.40 2.45 12.95
C PHE A 61 3.95 3.80 12.45
N VAL A 62 3.08 4.77 12.12
CA VAL A 62 3.53 6.13 11.77
C VAL A 62 4.22 6.80 12.96
N SER A 63 3.69 6.66 14.18
CA SER A 63 4.37 7.17 15.37
C SER A 63 5.76 6.58 15.54
N ASP A 64 5.91 5.27 15.30
CA ASP A 64 7.20 4.58 15.41
C ASP A 64 8.19 5.08 14.33
N ILE A 65 7.72 5.40 13.11
CA ILE A 65 8.55 6.04 12.07
C ILE A 65 9.06 7.41 12.55
N TYR A 66 8.19 8.27 13.06
CA TYR A 66 8.57 9.61 13.51
C TYR A 66 9.53 9.57 14.70
N ASP A 67 9.27 8.70 15.66
CA ASP A 67 10.13 8.48 16.82
C ASP A 67 11.51 7.93 16.38
N THR A 68 11.56 7.03 15.37
CA THR A 68 12.82 6.47 14.84
C THR A 68 13.63 7.47 14.02
N GLU A 69 12.97 8.38 13.32
CA GLU A 69 13.60 9.39 12.47
C GLU A 69 13.94 10.70 13.24
N ASP A 70 13.86 10.68 14.58
CA ASP A 70 14.13 11.82 15.47
C ASP A 70 13.37 13.09 15.06
N ARG A 71 12.17 12.93 14.50
CA ARG A 71 11.38 14.08 14.04
C ARG A 71 10.62 14.70 15.22
N VAL A 72 10.62 16.02 15.33
CA VAL A 72 10.13 16.77 16.51
C VAL A 72 8.63 17.08 16.44
N GLU A 73 7.92 16.56 15.43
CA GLU A 73 6.51 16.79 15.24
C GLU A 73 5.69 16.28 16.43
N ASP A 74 4.70 17.09 16.81
CA ASP A 74 3.80 16.74 17.88
C ASP A 74 3.04 15.44 17.52
N LYS A 75 2.99 14.48 18.45
CA LYS A 75 2.22 13.24 18.30
C LYS A 75 0.75 13.51 17.99
N TYR A 76 0.23 14.68 18.39
CA TYR A 76 -1.09 15.17 17.99
C TYR A 76 -1.19 15.38 16.47
N LEU A 77 -0.17 15.95 15.83
CA LEU A 77 -0.16 16.16 14.37
C LEU A 77 -0.15 14.84 13.58
N ILE A 78 0.46 13.79 14.13
CA ILE A 78 0.44 12.44 13.55
C ILE A 78 -0.99 11.88 13.51
N GLN A 79 -1.80 12.17 14.52
CA GLN A 79 -3.20 11.75 14.58
C GLN A 79 -4.07 12.49 13.56
N GLU A 80 -3.69 13.71 13.21
CA GLU A 80 -4.42 14.55 12.24
C GLU A 80 -4.11 14.19 10.78
N ILE A 81 -3.08 13.37 10.50
CA ILE A 81 -2.79 12.90 9.13
C ILE A 81 -4.01 12.10 8.61
N PRO A 82 -4.66 12.47 7.50
CA PRO A 82 -5.84 11.74 7.04
C PRO A 82 -5.47 10.33 6.55
N LEU A 83 -6.21 9.31 6.99
CA LEU A 83 -6.23 7.97 6.40
C LEU A 83 -7.38 7.89 5.42
N LEU A 84 -7.06 7.61 4.16
CA LEU A 84 -8.00 7.57 3.06
C LEU A 84 -8.07 6.17 2.49
N VAL A 85 -9.27 5.75 2.12
CA VAL A 85 -9.54 4.43 1.55
C VAL A 85 -10.22 4.65 0.21
N PRO A 86 -9.45 4.85 -0.88
CA PRO A 86 -10.01 4.99 -2.21
C PRO A 86 -10.74 3.72 -2.64
N LYS A 87 -11.77 3.88 -3.46
CA LYS A 87 -12.42 2.73 -4.10
C LYS A 87 -11.65 2.38 -5.36
N VAL A 88 -11.00 1.22 -5.36
CA VAL A 88 -10.14 0.73 -6.45
C VAL A 88 -10.75 -0.52 -7.09
N PRO A 89 -10.31 -0.96 -8.29
CA PRO A 89 -10.83 -2.18 -8.91
C PRO A 89 -10.63 -3.38 -7.97
N GLN A 90 -11.66 -4.21 -7.79
CA GLN A 90 -11.67 -5.28 -6.79
C GLN A 90 -11.42 -6.66 -7.44
N GLN A 91 -10.74 -7.55 -6.71
CA GLN A 91 -10.52 -8.93 -7.16
C GLN A 91 -11.79 -9.78 -7.03
N ARG A 92 -11.89 -10.86 -7.82
CA ARG A 92 -13.10 -11.70 -7.85
C ARG A 92 -13.00 -12.96 -6.99
N ASN A 93 -11.81 -13.53 -6.83
CA ASN A 93 -11.63 -14.89 -6.27
C ASN A 93 -10.86 -14.93 -4.93
N GLY A 94 -10.39 -13.78 -4.42
CA GLY A 94 -9.70 -13.66 -3.13
C GLY A 94 -8.29 -14.25 -3.09
N HIS A 95 -7.74 -14.66 -4.23
CA HIS A 95 -6.41 -15.25 -4.36
C HIS A 95 -5.41 -14.35 -5.11
N GLU A 96 -5.86 -13.20 -5.60
CA GLU A 96 -5.12 -12.30 -6.48
C GLU A 96 -4.61 -11.05 -5.75
N CYS A 97 -4.85 -10.93 -4.43
CA CYS A 97 -4.49 -9.73 -3.65
C CYS A 97 -3.05 -9.26 -3.88
N GLY A 98 -2.09 -10.20 -3.96
CA GLY A 98 -0.68 -9.87 -4.22
C GLY A 98 -0.45 -9.18 -5.56
N VAL A 99 -1.08 -9.66 -6.64
CA VAL A 99 -0.95 -9.07 -7.99
C VAL A 99 -1.58 -7.68 -8.02
N PHE A 100 -2.77 -7.54 -7.43
CA PHE A 100 -3.44 -6.24 -7.32
C PHE A 100 -2.59 -5.22 -6.56
N VAL A 101 -1.99 -5.60 -5.43
CA VAL A 101 -1.11 -4.73 -4.66
C VAL A 101 0.10 -4.27 -5.49
N LEU A 102 0.74 -5.19 -6.22
CA LEU A 102 1.87 -4.85 -7.10
C LEU A 102 1.44 -3.91 -8.22
N TYR A 103 0.27 -4.13 -8.80
CA TYR A 103 -0.21 -3.31 -9.90
C TYR A 103 -0.66 -1.92 -9.44
N TYR A 104 -1.36 -1.81 -8.30
CA TYR A 104 -1.64 -0.52 -7.67
C TYR A 104 -0.37 0.27 -7.39
N ALA A 105 0.69 -0.42 -6.94
CA ALA A 105 1.97 0.22 -6.69
C ALA A 105 2.59 0.75 -8.00
N ASN A 106 2.60 -0.06 -9.07
CA ASN A 106 3.10 0.34 -10.38
C ASN A 106 2.36 1.58 -10.90
N LEU A 107 1.02 1.52 -10.94
CA LEU A 107 0.19 2.62 -11.43
C LEU A 107 0.33 3.88 -10.57
N PHE A 108 0.47 3.73 -9.25
CA PHE A 108 0.73 4.88 -8.39
C PHE A 108 2.04 5.56 -8.76
N LEU A 109 3.11 4.80 -8.93
CA LEU A 109 4.43 5.35 -9.28
C LEU A 109 4.44 6.04 -10.64
N GLU A 110 3.67 5.53 -11.60
CA GLU A 110 3.56 6.11 -12.94
C GLU A 110 2.64 7.33 -13.00
N SER A 111 1.54 7.33 -12.23
CA SER A 111 0.45 8.30 -12.39
C SER A 111 0.36 9.33 -11.25
N ALA A 112 1.06 9.15 -10.14
CA ALA A 112 0.95 10.05 -8.99
C ALA A 112 1.46 11.45 -9.36
N PRO A 113 0.66 12.51 -9.13
CA PRO A 113 1.11 13.87 -9.37
C PRO A 113 2.21 14.26 -8.36
N GLU A 114 3.18 15.08 -8.80
CA GLU A 114 4.26 15.56 -7.91
C GLU A 114 3.77 16.33 -6.67
N ASN A 115 2.61 16.99 -6.79
CA ASN A 115 1.95 17.76 -5.74
C ASN A 115 0.63 17.10 -5.35
N PHE A 116 0.71 15.86 -4.89
CA PHE A 116 -0.45 15.12 -4.42
C PHE A 116 -0.99 15.74 -3.12
N SER A 117 -2.17 16.36 -3.19
CA SER A 117 -2.84 16.94 -2.03
C SER A 117 -4.33 16.67 -2.11
N VAL A 118 -4.86 16.02 -1.08
CA VAL A 118 -6.27 15.58 -1.00
C VAL A 118 -7.17 16.72 -0.49
N THR A 119 -6.60 17.85 -0.05
CA THR A 119 -7.37 18.99 0.45
C THR A 119 -8.16 19.72 -0.63
N LYS A 120 -7.88 19.46 -1.92
CA LYS A 120 -8.74 19.86 -3.03
C LYS A 120 -9.87 18.84 -3.16
N ALA A 121 -11.07 19.26 -2.78
CA ALA A 121 -12.32 18.50 -2.68
C ALA A 121 -12.85 17.84 -3.98
N GLU A 122 -11.99 17.44 -4.92
CA GLU A 122 -12.37 16.87 -6.22
C GLU A 122 -11.93 15.40 -6.38
N GLY A 123 -11.81 14.62 -5.31
CA GLY A 123 -11.56 13.18 -5.40
C GLY A 123 -10.31 12.80 -6.21
N PHE A 124 -10.24 11.54 -6.64
CA PHE A 124 -9.17 11.02 -7.50
C PHE A 124 -9.75 10.67 -8.89
N PRO A 125 -10.08 11.65 -9.73
CA PRO A 125 -10.94 11.41 -10.89
C PRO A 125 -10.22 10.63 -12.01
N TYR A 126 -8.89 10.57 -12.00
CA TYR A 126 -8.09 9.93 -13.05
C TYR A 126 -7.24 8.74 -12.57
N PHE A 127 -7.09 8.51 -11.27
CA PHE A 127 -6.35 7.37 -10.70
C PHE A 127 -6.97 7.01 -9.33
N MET A 128 -6.77 5.82 -8.79
CA MET A 128 -7.42 5.37 -7.53
C MET A 128 -8.95 5.45 -7.49
N ASN A 129 -9.60 5.09 -8.60
CA ASN A 129 -11.05 4.95 -8.69
C ASN A 129 -11.44 3.52 -9.13
N GLU A 130 -12.74 3.21 -9.16
CA GLU A 130 -13.24 1.86 -9.47
C GLU A 130 -12.90 1.40 -10.90
N ASP A 131 -12.61 2.34 -11.79
CA ASP A 131 -12.29 2.13 -13.21
C ASP A 131 -10.81 2.43 -13.52
N TRP A 132 -9.91 2.38 -12.51
CA TRP A 132 -8.51 2.79 -12.65
C TRP A 132 -7.75 1.97 -13.71
N PHE A 133 -8.16 0.72 -13.92
CA PHE A 133 -7.66 -0.14 -14.98
C PHE A 133 -8.71 -1.19 -15.35
N THR A 134 -8.53 -1.77 -16.52
CA THR A 134 -9.33 -2.87 -17.07
C THR A 134 -8.76 -4.24 -16.69
N GLU A 135 -9.57 -5.28 -16.83
CA GLU A 135 -9.11 -6.66 -16.62
C GLU A 135 -8.02 -7.07 -17.63
N GLU A 136 -8.05 -6.52 -18.85
CA GLU A 136 -7.03 -6.77 -19.89
C GLU A 136 -5.68 -6.20 -19.48
N GLU A 137 -5.64 -4.94 -19.02
CA GLU A 137 -4.39 -4.30 -18.55
C GLU A 137 -3.78 -5.02 -17.33
N LEU A 138 -4.62 -5.57 -16.44
CA LEU A 138 -4.16 -6.37 -15.31
C LEU A 138 -3.55 -7.71 -15.76
N GLU A 139 -4.17 -8.39 -16.72
CA GLU A 139 -3.65 -9.65 -17.27
C GLU A 139 -2.31 -9.44 -17.97
N GLU A 140 -2.18 -8.39 -18.78
CA GLU A 140 -0.90 -8.00 -19.42
C GLU A 140 0.20 -7.75 -18.38
N PHE A 141 -0.14 -7.09 -17.26
CA PHE A 141 0.79 -6.89 -16.15
C PHE A 141 1.18 -8.21 -15.48
N TYR A 142 0.24 -9.12 -15.29
CA TYR A 142 0.47 -10.43 -14.71
C TYR A 142 1.41 -11.30 -15.58
N GLU A 143 1.16 -11.38 -16.89
CA GLU A 143 2.03 -12.08 -17.86
C GLU A 143 3.45 -11.50 -17.85
N LYS A 144 3.57 -10.17 -17.77
CA LYS A 144 4.87 -9.49 -17.64
C LYS A 144 5.61 -9.92 -16.37
N LEU A 145 4.92 -10.03 -15.23
CA LEU A 145 5.54 -10.50 -13.98
C LEU A 145 6.03 -11.96 -14.07
N GLU A 146 5.25 -12.84 -14.71
CA GLU A 146 5.66 -14.24 -14.91
C GLU A 146 6.90 -14.35 -15.79
N SER A 147 7.00 -13.52 -16.84
CA SER A 147 8.18 -13.49 -17.70
C SER A 147 9.46 -13.10 -16.93
N ILE A 148 9.37 -12.11 -16.05
CA ILE A 148 10.49 -11.65 -15.20
C ILE A 148 10.93 -12.75 -14.23
N GLY A 149 9.98 -13.48 -13.64
CA GLY A 149 10.28 -14.58 -12.72
C GLY A 149 11.07 -15.69 -13.39
N THR A 150 10.75 -15.99 -14.66
CA THR A 150 11.36 -17.09 -15.42
C THR A 150 12.80 -16.79 -15.86
N GLU A 151 13.11 -15.53 -16.14
CA GLU A 151 14.47 -15.07 -16.51
C GLU A 151 15.47 -15.11 -15.32
N SER A 152 14.97 -15.18 -14.09
CA SER A 152 15.80 -15.19 -12.87
C SER A 152 16.25 -16.58 -12.41
N SER A 153 15.74 -17.65 -13.02
CA SER A 153 15.90 -19.05 -12.57
C SER A 153 17.12 -19.81 -13.13
N ASP A 154 17.95 -19.22 -13.98
CA ASP A 154 19.08 -19.92 -14.63
C ASP A 154 20.42 -19.88 -13.84
N SER A 155 20.41 -19.59 -12.54
CA SER A 155 21.59 -19.83 -11.67
C SER A 155 21.23 -20.22 -10.23
N GLU A 156 21.36 -21.53 -9.99
CA GLU A 156 21.70 -22.28 -8.76
C GLU A 156 20.73 -22.38 -7.55
N GLU A 157 20.25 -23.63 -7.41
CA GLU A 157 20.17 -24.53 -6.24
C GLU A 157 19.19 -24.30 -5.07
N SER A 158 18.46 -25.38 -4.81
CA SER A 158 17.39 -25.55 -3.83
C SER A 158 17.87 -25.49 -2.38
N VAL A 159 17.27 -24.60 -1.60
CA VAL A 159 17.17 -24.77 -0.14
C VAL A 159 15.70 -24.82 0.23
N SER A 160 15.26 -26.00 0.69
CA SER A 160 13.98 -26.19 1.36
C SER A 160 13.96 -25.35 2.64
N SER A 161 13.06 -24.37 2.74
CA SER A 161 12.80 -23.67 4.00
C SER A 161 11.59 -24.29 4.70
N GLU A 162 11.85 -24.79 5.90
CA GLU A 162 10.82 -25.18 6.85
C GLU A 162 10.05 -23.92 7.28
N CYS A 163 8.72 -23.96 7.21
CA CYS A 163 7.87 -22.89 7.73
C CYS A 163 7.93 -22.85 9.26
N SER A 164 8.82 -22.05 9.82
CA SER A 164 8.74 -21.63 11.23
C SER A 164 7.72 -20.50 11.34
N SER A 165 6.57 -20.81 11.93
CA SER A 165 5.52 -19.87 12.28
C SER A 165 5.99 -18.96 13.42
N ASN A 166 6.63 -17.85 13.07
CA ASN A 166 6.77 -16.71 13.96
C ASN A 166 5.72 -15.68 13.54
N SER A 167 4.75 -15.47 14.44
CA SER A 167 3.62 -14.55 14.33
C SER A 167 4.05 -13.09 14.54
N ASP A 168 5.11 -12.66 13.84
CA ASP A 168 5.46 -11.26 13.73
C ASP A 168 5.05 -10.83 12.32
N ASP A 169 3.95 -10.07 12.24
CA ASP A 169 3.42 -9.49 11.01
C ASP A 169 4.55 -8.85 10.21
N ILE A 170 5.01 -9.51 9.14
CA ILE A 170 6.15 -9.05 8.34
C ILE A 170 5.70 -7.84 7.51
N CYS A 171 5.70 -6.67 8.14
CA CYS A 171 5.51 -5.40 7.49
C CYS A 171 6.81 -5.07 6.75
N ARG A 172 6.84 -5.28 5.43
CA ARG A 172 7.96 -4.81 4.60
C ARG A 172 7.67 -3.37 4.20
N ILE A 173 8.57 -2.48 4.62
CA ILE A 173 8.61 -1.09 4.15
C ILE A 173 9.48 -1.07 2.90
N ILE A 174 8.89 -0.72 1.76
CA ILE A 174 9.66 -0.37 0.57
C ILE A 174 9.73 1.15 0.53
N ARG A 175 10.95 1.69 0.70
CA ARG A 175 11.25 3.11 0.47
C ARG A 175 11.58 3.29 -1.01
N ILE A 176 10.76 4.05 -1.74
CA ILE A 176 10.98 4.41 -3.16
C ILE A 176 11.37 5.88 -3.26
#